data_AF-A0A954Z784-F1
#
_entry.id   AF-A0A954Z784-F1
#
_cell.length_a   1.000
_cell.length_b   1.000
_cell.length_c   1.000
_cell.angle_alpha   90.00
_cell.angle_beta   90.00
_cell.angle_gamma   90.00
#
_symmetry.space_group_name_H-M   'P 1'
#
loop_
_entity.id
_entity.type
_entity.pdbx_description
1 polymer ?
#
loop_
_entity_poly.entity_id
_entity_poly.type
_entity_poly.pdbx_seq_one_letter_code
_entity_poly.pdbx_strand_id
1 'polypeptide(L)'
;MAISAAKTLSSSGTLWRILAALIGVAMGAFAQRVIAHDVSAAPILQLYEASWQVIEDRVPDIFEVGYGRLWTPPPARAGGSYSVGYDVFDRFDLGSPQSPTHYGTTESFRAMVGSAHRAGVGVNPDLIWNHNGFGDRTDRNFVRLGGYPGFALTLPNDVDGDFHDPDLDALSMDSINGQLFGLNDIAQEKNHQFIRQPVDATDPRNIPS
;
A
#
# COMPACT_ATOMS: atom_id res chain seq x y z
N MET A 1 -49.43 -82.82 25.64
CA MET A 1 -47.99 -82.49 25.68
C MET A 1 -47.76 -81.37 24.68
N ALA A 2 -47.23 -80.24 25.14
CA ALA A 2 -47.06 -79.00 24.37
C ALA A 2 -46.04 -79.15 23.23
N ILE A 3 -46.08 -78.26 22.24
CA ILE A 3 -44.99 -77.34 21.89
C ILE A 3 -45.53 -76.23 20.97
N SER A 4 -45.20 -75.00 21.35
CA SER A 4 -45.46 -73.72 20.67
C SER A 4 -44.38 -73.46 19.61
N ALA A 5 -44.77 -72.91 18.45
CA ALA A 5 -43.84 -72.38 17.46
C ALA A 5 -44.03 -70.85 17.37
N ALA A 6 -43.08 -70.12 17.97
CA ALA A 6 -42.98 -68.68 17.85
C ALA A 6 -42.46 -68.29 16.45
N LYS A 7 -43.22 -67.48 15.71
CA LYS A 7 -42.74 -66.80 14.50
C LYS A 7 -41.87 -65.62 14.91
N THR A 8 -40.55 -65.76 14.76
CA THR A 8 -39.59 -64.66 14.87
C THR A 8 -39.73 -63.73 13.66
N LEU A 9 -40.19 -62.49 13.90
CA LEU A 9 -40.14 -61.42 12.91
C LEU A 9 -38.69 -60.96 12.71
N SER A 10 -38.22 -60.99 11.46
CA SER A 10 -36.88 -60.54 11.07
C SER A 10 -36.76 -59.02 11.25
N SER A 11 -35.98 -58.60 12.24
CA SER A 11 -35.70 -57.20 12.59
C SER A 11 -34.81 -56.46 11.57
N SER A 12 -34.26 -57.17 10.58
CA SER A 12 -33.26 -56.62 9.66
C SER A 12 -33.83 -55.62 8.64
N GLY A 13 -35.06 -55.83 8.16
CA GLY A 13 -35.68 -54.97 7.16
C GLY A 13 -36.09 -53.60 7.70
N THR A 14 -36.49 -53.53 8.97
CA THR A 14 -36.90 -52.28 9.62
C THR A 14 -35.69 -51.44 10.01
N LEU A 15 -34.61 -52.07 10.49
CA LEU A 15 -33.34 -51.40 10.79
C LEU A 15 -32.70 -50.80 9.53
N TRP A 16 -32.70 -51.53 8.41
CA TRP A 16 -32.18 -51.02 7.15
C TRP A 16 -32.95 -49.80 6.62
N ARG A 17 -34.28 -49.80 6.76
CA ARG A 17 -35.13 -48.67 6.33
C ARG A 17 -34.94 -47.43 7.20
N ILE A 18 -34.76 -47.62 8.51
CA ILE A 18 -34.45 -46.52 9.44
C ILE A 18 -33.04 -45.97 9.17
N LEU A 19 -32.06 -46.85 8.95
CA LEU A 19 -30.70 -46.43 8.64
C LEU A 19 -30.62 -45.68 7.30
N ALA A 20 -31.32 -46.17 6.27
CA ALA A 20 -31.40 -45.50 4.98
C ALA A 20 -32.11 -44.13 5.06
N ALA A 21 -33.16 -44.01 5.86
CA ALA A 21 -33.84 -42.74 6.10
C ALA A 21 -32.96 -41.73 6.86
N LEU A 22 -32.23 -42.19 7.89
CA LEU A 22 -31.30 -41.35 8.64
C LEU A 22 -30.11 -40.89 7.80
N ILE A 23 -29.56 -41.76 6.93
CA ILE A 23 -28.52 -41.39 5.96
C ILE A 23 -29.07 -40.38 4.95
N GLY A 24 -30.29 -40.58 4.43
CA GLY A 24 -30.92 -39.64 3.50
C GLY A 24 -31.15 -38.25 4.09
N VAL A 25 -31.57 -38.17 5.36
CA VAL A 25 -31.72 -36.89 6.08
C VAL A 25 -30.37 -36.25 6.38
N ALA A 26 -29.36 -37.04 6.76
CA ALA A 26 -28.00 -36.54 6.97
C ALA A 26 -27.38 -36.00 5.67
N MET A 27 -27.59 -36.66 4.53
CA MET A 27 -27.11 -36.19 3.23
C MET A 27 -27.88 -34.97 2.72
N GLY A 28 -29.18 -34.87 2.99
CA GLY A 28 -29.99 -33.69 2.66
C GLY A 28 -29.69 -32.45 3.50
N ALA A 29 -29.32 -32.63 4.78
CA ALA A 29 -28.90 -31.55 5.67
C ALA A 29 -27.46 -31.06 5.40
N PHE A 30 -26.64 -31.89 4.74
CA PHE A 30 -25.29 -31.56 4.29
C PHE A 30 -25.19 -31.21 2.81
N ALA A 31 -26.31 -31.03 2.11
CA ALA A 31 -26.31 -30.25 0.88
C ALA A 31 -25.98 -28.81 1.27
N GLN A 32 -24.69 -28.54 1.48
CA GLN A 32 -24.16 -27.19 1.48
C GLN A 32 -24.79 -26.54 0.27
N ARG A 33 -25.61 -25.51 0.49
CA ARG A 33 -25.92 -24.59 -0.58
C ARG A 33 -24.56 -24.03 -0.98
N VAL A 34 -23.94 -24.64 -1.98
CA VAL A 34 -22.86 -24.04 -2.73
C VAL A 34 -23.55 -22.92 -3.49
N ILE A 35 -23.84 -21.84 -2.79
CA ILE A 35 -23.91 -20.54 -3.44
C ILE A 35 -22.47 -20.37 -3.90
N ALA A 36 -22.26 -20.53 -5.20
CA ALA A 36 -21.06 -20.01 -5.82
C ALA A 36 -21.00 -18.54 -5.40
N HIS A 37 -20.16 -18.25 -4.41
CA HIS A 37 -19.81 -16.89 -4.07
C HIS A 37 -18.93 -16.43 -5.22
N ASP A 38 -19.56 -15.86 -6.25
CA ASP A 38 -18.88 -14.99 -7.18
C ASP A 38 -18.52 -13.70 -6.42
N VAL A 39 -17.58 -13.82 -5.48
CA VAL A 39 -16.98 -12.68 -4.80
C VAL A 39 -15.86 -12.19 -5.70
N SER A 40 -16.25 -11.48 -6.75
CA SER A 40 -15.33 -10.55 -7.41
C SER A 40 -14.60 -9.76 -6.33
N ALA A 41 -13.29 -9.57 -6.51
CA ALA A 41 -12.49 -8.79 -5.56
C ALA A 41 -13.17 -7.44 -5.31
N ALA A 42 -13.17 -7.00 -4.04
CA ALA A 42 -13.90 -5.79 -3.68
C ALA A 42 -13.41 -4.59 -4.53
N PRO A 43 -14.32 -3.77 -5.06
CA PRO A 43 -13.94 -2.69 -5.96
C PRO A 43 -13.07 -1.68 -5.23
N ILE A 44 -12.11 -1.12 -5.96
CA ILE A 44 -11.17 -0.10 -5.49
C ILE A 44 -11.66 1.27 -5.97
N LEU A 45 -11.79 2.22 -5.05
CA LEU A 45 -12.09 3.61 -5.37
C LEU A 45 -10.80 4.44 -5.36
N GLN A 46 -10.49 5.08 -6.49
CA GLN A 46 -9.34 5.98 -6.63
C GLN A 46 -9.74 7.42 -6.28
N LEU A 47 -8.93 8.11 -5.46
CA LEU A 47 -9.26 9.45 -4.93
C LEU A 47 -8.05 10.39 -4.95
N TYR A 48 -7.81 11.13 -6.04
CA TYR A 48 -6.56 11.90 -6.24
C TYR A 48 -6.61 13.42 -6.07
N GLU A 49 -7.75 13.98 -5.69
CA GLU A 49 -7.94 15.43 -5.55
C GLU A 49 -8.71 15.80 -4.26
N ALA A 50 -8.68 14.90 -3.27
CA ALA A 50 -9.38 15.08 -2.01
C ALA A 50 -8.38 15.11 -0.86
N SER A 51 -8.56 16.04 0.08
CA SER A 51 -7.80 16.04 1.33
C SER A 51 -8.18 14.83 2.19
N TRP A 52 -7.31 14.45 3.12
CA TRP A 52 -7.58 13.34 4.05
C TRP A 52 -8.89 13.52 4.83
N GLN A 53 -9.21 14.76 5.20
CA GLN A 53 -10.45 15.08 5.88
C GLN A 53 -11.68 14.85 4.97
N VAL A 54 -11.61 15.27 3.70
CA VAL A 54 -12.72 15.04 2.75
C VAL A 54 -12.93 13.54 2.55
N ILE A 55 -11.86 12.76 2.42
CA ILE A 55 -11.98 11.30 2.29
C ILE A 55 -12.58 10.70 3.58
N GLU A 56 -12.13 11.13 4.76
CA GLU A 56 -12.66 10.68 6.05
C GLU A 56 -14.17 10.95 6.18
N ASP A 57 -14.61 12.16 5.84
CA ASP A 57 -16.02 12.58 5.89
C ASP A 57 -16.92 11.75 4.95
N ARG A 58 -16.33 11.19 3.87
CA ARG A 58 -17.02 10.40 2.85
C ARG A 58 -16.98 8.90 3.09
N VAL A 59 -16.31 8.42 4.14
CA VAL A 59 -16.26 6.99 4.47
C VAL A 59 -17.65 6.35 4.59
N PRO A 60 -18.69 6.99 5.18
CA PRO A 60 -20.04 6.43 5.20
C PRO A 60 -20.61 6.18 3.80
N ASP A 61 -20.43 7.14 2.88
CA ASP A 61 -20.89 7.03 1.49
C ASP A 61 -20.14 5.88 0.78
N ILE A 62 -18.82 5.79 0.99
CA ILE A 62 -17.96 4.73 0.41
C ILE A 62 -18.40 3.34 0.87
N PHE A 63 -18.74 3.21 2.16
CA PHE A 63 -19.26 1.97 2.74
C PHE A 63 -20.63 1.60 2.17
N GLU A 64 -21.55 2.56 2.09
CA GLU A 64 -22.91 2.33 1.58
C GLU A 64 -22.90 1.87 0.12
N VAL A 65 -22.01 2.43 -0.71
CA VAL A 65 -21.84 2.02 -2.11
C VAL A 65 -21.18 0.65 -2.24
N GLY A 66 -20.42 0.20 -1.23
CA GLY A 66 -19.81 -1.13 -1.18
C GLY A 66 -18.38 -1.20 -1.73
N TYR A 67 -17.63 -0.09 -1.74
CA TYR A 67 -16.20 -0.12 -2.04
C TYR A 67 -15.42 -0.80 -0.90
N GLY A 68 -14.55 -1.74 -1.24
CA GLY A 68 -13.75 -2.45 -0.23
C GLY A 68 -12.36 -1.87 -0.03
N ARG A 69 -11.88 -1.00 -0.93
CA ARG A 69 -10.55 -0.40 -0.85
C ARG A 69 -10.52 1.01 -1.43
N LEU A 70 -9.60 1.82 -0.90
CA LEU A 70 -9.23 3.13 -1.42
C LEU A 70 -7.83 3.07 -2.02
N TRP A 71 -7.67 3.65 -3.21
CA TRP A 71 -6.37 3.99 -3.78
C TRP A 71 -6.15 5.49 -3.63
N THR A 72 -5.19 5.84 -2.77
CA THR A 72 -4.92 7.23 -2.37
C THR A 72 -3.59 7.71 -2.94
N PRO A 73 -3.41 9.03 -3.13
CA PRO A 73 -2.19 9.59 -3.72
C PRO A 73 -1.00 9.48 -2.74
N PRO A 74 0.23 9.80 -3.18
CA PRO A 74 1.40 9.77 -2.31
C PRO A 74 1.21 10.70 -1.09
N PRO A 75 1.35 10.19 0.15
CA PRO A 75 1.13 11.00 1.34
C PRO A 75 2.33 11.88 1.72
N ALA A 76 3.49 11.61 1.13
CA ALA A 76 4.75 12.27 1.45
C ALA A 76 4.84 13.68 0.87
N ARG A 77 5.77 14.48 1.41
CA ARG A 77 6.02 15.84 0.94
C ARG A 77 6.56 15.83 -0.50
N ALA A 78 5.89 16.62 -1.32
CA ALA A 78 6.19 16.84 -2.73
C ALA A 78 7.20 17.99 -2.94
N GLY A 79 7.71 18.14 -4.17
CA GLY A 79 8.69 19.16 -4.53
C GLY A 79 8.21 20.60 -4.47
N GLY A 80 6.89 20.84 -4.50
CA GLY A 80 6.32 22.19 -4.47
C GLY A 80 4.85 22.24 -4.11
N SER A 81 4.35 23.44 -3.83
CA SER A 81 2.97 23.69 -3.39
C SER A 81 1.90 23.32 -4.42
N TYR A 82 2.27 23.31 -5.71
CA TYR A 82 1.38 22.94 -6.81
C TYR A 82 1.48 21.47 -7.20
N SER A 83 2.36 20.71 -6.55
CA SER A 83 2.50 19.30 -6.85
C SER A 83 1.36 18.48 -6.25
N VAL A 84 1.01 17.43 -6.98
CA VAL A 84 0.07 16.36 -6.61
C VAL A 84 0.76 15.16 -5.94
N GLY A 85 2.07 15.24 -5.66
CA GLY A 85 2.78 14.26 -4.81
C GLY A 85 3.69 13.26 -5.52
N TYR A 86 3.70 13.18 -6.85
CA TYR A 86 4.55 12.24 -7.59
C TYR A 86 6.03 12.69 -7.70
N ASP A 87 6.33 13.98 -7.50
CA ASP A 87 7.68 14.54 -7.47
C ASP A 87 8.25 14.56 -6.04
N VAL A 88 8.32 13.39 -5.40
CA VAL A 88 8.61 13.27 -3.95
C VAL A 88 9.88 14.01 -3.55
N PHE A 89 9.76 14.89 -2.55
CA PHE A 89 10.87 15.63 -1.96
C PHE A 89 11.34 14.97 -0.68
N ASP A 90 10.44 14.77 0.29
CA ASP A 90 10.77 14.11 1.56
C ASP A 90 9.77 12.99 1.87
N ARG A 91 10.23 11.76 1.66
CA ARG A 91 9.51 10.51 1.92
C ARG A 91 9.18 10.26 3.40
N PHE A 92 9.80 10.99 4.33
CA PHE A 92 9.57 10.85 5.76
C PHE A 92 8.67 11.93 6.34
N ASP A 93 8.33 12.95 5.55
CA ASP A 93 7.43 14.02 5.97
C ASP A 93 6.04 13.81 5.38
N LEU A 94 5.09 13.39 6.22
CA LEU A 94 3.68 13.23 5.86
C LEU A 94 2.83 14.46 6.22
N GLY A 95 3.48 15.58 6.56
CA GLY A 95 2.87 16.85 6.90
C GLY A 95 2.67 17.05 8.40
N SER A 96 2.76 18.31 8.82
CA SER A 96 2.52 18.79 10.18
C SER A 96 1.48 19.93 10.18
N PRO A 97 0.89 20.31 11.32
CA PRO A 97 -0.09 21.39 11.37
C PRO A 97 0.40 22.74 10.82
N GLN A 98 1.69 23.06 10.98
CA GLN A 98 2.29 24.30 10.48
C GLN A 98 2.77 24.18 9.03
N SER A 99 2.96 22.95 8.54
CA SER A 99 3.43 22.68 7.18
C SER A 99 2.78 21.39 6.65
N PRO A 100 1.49 21.44 6.27
CA PRO A 100 0.79 20.30 5.70
C PRO A 100 1.36 19.95 4.32
N THR A 101 1.17 18.70 3.90
CA THR A 101 1.32 18.31 2.48
C THR A 101 0.12 18.81 1.67
N HIS A 102 0.10 18.53 0.37
CA HIS A 102 -1.04 18.83 -0.49
C HIS A 102 -2.35 18.22 0.04
N TYR A 103 -2.27 17.06 0.69
CA TYR A 103 -3.45 16.29 1.12
C TYR A 103 -3.78 16.43 2.61
N GLY A 104 -2.86 16.91 3.45
CA GLY A 104 -3.11 17.17 4.86
C GLY A 104 -1.90 16.97 5.77
N THR A 105 -2.14 16.52 7.00
CA THR A 105 -1.10 16.23 7.98
C THR A 105 -1.01 14.74 8.26
N THR A 106 0.05 14.33 8.96
CA THR A 106 0.21 12.97 9.48
C THR A 106 -1.01 12.53 10.29
N GLU A 107 -1.56 13.42 11.13
CA GLU A 107 -2.70 13.15 11.98
C GLU A 107 -3.99 12.96 11.16
N SER A 108 -4.25 13.83 10.18
CA SER A 108 -5.45 13.67 9.34
C SER A 108 -5.36 12.45 8.43
N PHE A 109 -4.17 12.08 7.95
CA PHE A 109 -3.97 10.82 7.23
C PHE A 109 -4.30 9.61 8.12
N ARG A 110 -3.81 9.60 9.37
CA ARG A 110 -4.11 8.53 10.34
C ARG A 110 -5.60 8.46 10.69
N ALA A 111 -6.26 9.60 10.82
CA ALA A 111 -7.69 9.67 11.10
C ALA A 111 -8.52 9.05 9.96
N MET A 112 -8.22 9.45 8.71
CA MET A 112 -8.81 8.89 7.50
C MET A 112 -8.62 7.37 7.42
N VAL A 113 -7.38 6.88 7.58
CA VAL A 113 -7.07 5.44 7.57
C VAL A 113 -7.84 4.70 8.68
N GLY A 114 -7.91 5.29 9.87
CA GLY A 114 -8.67 4.72 10.98
C GLY A 114 -10.18 4.64 10.70
N SER A 115 -10.74 5.67 10.05
CA SER A 115 -12.15 5.69 9.65
C SER A 115 -12.46 4.63 8.59
N ALA A 116 -11.64 4.56 7.54
CA ALA A 116 -11.75 3.54 6.49
C ALA A 116 -11.69 2.12 7.08
N HIS A 117 -10.71 1.84 7.94
CA HIS A 117 -10.59 0.52 8.59
C HIS A 117 -11.79 0.18 9.48
N ARG A 118 -12.36 1.14 10.22
CA ARG A 118 -13.60 0.92 11.01
C ARG A 118 -14.79 0.56 10.13
N ALA A 119 -14.83 1.08 8.90
CA ALA A 119 -15.84 0.75 7.90
C ALA A 119 -15.54 -0.55 7.11
N GLY A 120 -14.45 -1.25 7.43
CA GLY A 120 -14.04 -2.45 6.67
C GLY A 120 -13.43 -2.16 5.30
N VAL A 121 -13.02 -0.91 5.05
CA VAL A 121 -12.40 -0.45 3.80
C VAL A 121 -10.88 -0.43 3.96
N GLY A 122 -10.16 -1.12 3.08
CA GLY A 122 -8.69 -1.08 3.05
C GLY A 122 -8.15 0.21 2.43
N VAL A 123 -6.93 0.62 2.79
CA VAL A 123 -6.28 1.81 2.21
C VAL A 123 -4.97 1.41 1.55
N ASN A 124 -4.79 1.85 0.31
CA ASN A 124 -3.63 1.59 -0.53
C ASN A 124 -3.06 2.95 -1.01
N PRO A 125 -2.10 3.54 -0.28
CA PRO A 125 -1.43 4.75 -0.74
C PRO A 125 -0.43 4.45 -1.85
N ASP A 126 -0.31 5.37 -2.80
CA ASP A 126 0.80 5.36 -3.77
C ASP A 126 2.13 5.54 -3.06
N LEU A 127 3.14 4.84 -3.58
CA LEU A 127 4.53 4.92 -3.13
C LEU A 127 5.43 5.09 -4.36
N ILE A 128 6.27 6.11 -4.31
CA ILE A 128 7.17 6.45 -5.41
C ILE A 128 8.60 6.12 -4.98
N TRP A 129 9.12 5.03 -5.56
CA TRP A 129 10.46 4.52 -5.29
C TRP A 129 11.44 4.73 -6.44
N ASN A 130 10.93 5.08 -7.62
CA ASN A 130 11.72 5.24 -8.82
C ASN A 130 12.59 6.49 -8.77
N HIS A 131 12.01 7.62 -8.38
CA HIS A 131 12.64 8.93 -8.49
C HIS A 131 12.27 9.83 -7.32
N ASN A 132 13.01 10.92 -7.18
CA ASN A 132 12.57 12.10 -6.43
C ASN A 132 12.10 13.19 -7.39
N GLY A 133 11.65 14.31 -6.83
CA GLY A 133 11.17 15.44 -7.59
C GLY A 133 12.22 16.15 -8.45
N PHE A 134 11.83 17.31 -8.95
CA PHE A 134 12.70 18.19 -9.72
C PHE A 134 13.66 18.93 -8.79
N GLY A 135 14.91 19.05 -9.21
CA GLY A 135 15.96 19.71 -8.43
C GLY A 135 17.26 19.57 -9.17
N ASP A 136 17.88 20.70 -9.50
CA ASP A 136 19.20 20.69 -10.14
C ASP A 136 20.23 20.22 -9.12
N ARG A 137 20.69 18.98 -9.29
CA ARG A 137 21.71 18.37 -8.44
C ARG A 137 23.08 19.03 -8.63
N THR A 138 23.23 19.90 -9.64
CA THR A 138 24.39 20.76 -9.81
C THR A 138 24.23 22.14 -9.15
N ASP A 139 23.03 22.50 -8.67
CA ASP A 139 22.84 23.72 -7.87
C ASP A 139 23.50 23.54 -6.50
N ARG A 140 24.63 24.24 -6.33
CA ARG A 140 25.42 24.25 -5.10
C ARG A 140 24.61 24.66 -3.87
N ASN A 141 23.56 25.46 -4.01
CA ASN A 141 22.70 25.81 -2.88
C ASN A 141 21.78 24.65 -2.50
N PHE A 142 21.18 23.99 -3.49
CA PHE A 142 20.34 22.81 -3.26
C PHE A 142 21.14 21.68 -2.61
N VAL A 143 22.34 21.42 -3.13
CA VAL A 143 23.27 20.44 -2.55
C VAL A 143 23.61 20.83 -1.12
N ARG A 144 24.13 22.06 -0.87
CA ARG A 144 24.56 22.53 0.46
C ARG A 144 23.45 22.50 1.54
N LEU A 145 22.19 22.52 1.13
CA LEU A 145 21.04 22.42 2.05
C LEU A 145 20.66 20.97 2.36
N GLY A 146 21.46 19.99 1.90
CA GLY A 146 21.25 18.56 2.11
C GLY A 146 20.38 17.89 1.04
N GLY A 147 19.97 18.61 -0.01
CA GLY A 147 19.21 18.04 -1.13
C GLY A 147 17.93 17.31 -0.71
N TYR A 148 17.72 16.11 -1.28
CA TYR A 148 16.61 15.23 -0.89
C TYR A 148 16.95 14.51 0.42
N PRO A 149 16.11 14.62 1.46
CA PRO A 149 16.37 13.97 2.74
C PRO A 149 16.70 12.48 2.60
N GLY A 150 17.91 12.12 3.04
CA GLY A 150 18.46 10.76 3.11
C GLY A 150 18.84 10.15 1.77
N PHE A 151 19.20 11.00 0.83
CA PHE A 151 19.97 10.63 -0.32
C PHE A 151 21.27 11.45 -0.32
N ALA A 152 22.36 10.84 -0.77
CA ALA A 152 23.56 11.55 -1.17
C ALA A 152 23.40 12.01 -2.62
N LEU A 153 23.45 13.32 -2.87
CA LEU A 153 23.35 13.86 -4.23
C LEU A 153 24.66 13.70 -5.02
N THR A 154 25.78 13.90 -4.32
CA THR A 154 27.15 13.89 -4.86
C THR A 154 28.11 13.40 -3.78
N LEU A 155 29.05 12.54 -4.17
CA LEU A 155 30.09 11.97 -3.32
C LEU A 155 31.48 12.18 -3.94
N PRO A 156 32.57 12.20 -3.15
CA PRO A 156 33.92 12.38 -3.67
C PRO A 156 34.34 11.33 -4.74
N ASN A 157 33.78 10.13 -4.67
CA ASN A 157 34.07 9.00 -5.55
C ASN A 157 32.89 8.61 -6.47
N ASP A 158 31.75 9.30 -6.36
CA ASP A 158 30.55 9.06 -7.16
C ASP A 158 29.82 10.40 -7.29
N VAL A 159 30.03 11.08 -8.43
CA VAL A 159 29.46 12.42 -8.65
C VAL A 159 27.94 12.43 -8.58
N ASP A 160 27.33 11.28 -8.88
CA ASP A 160 25.88 11.11 -8.89
C ASP A 160 25.32 10.47 -7.61
N GLY A 161 26.14 10.19 -6.61
CA GLY A 161 25.68 9.68 -5.31
C GLY A 161 24.68 8.52 -5.44
N ASP A 162 23.48 8.66 -4.85
CA ASP A 162 22.41 7.65 -4.85
C ASP A 162 21.51 7.64 -6.11
N PHE A 163 21.91 8.34 -7.17
CA PHE A 163 21.10 8.49 -8.38
C PHE A 163 21.89 8.10 -9.62
N HIS A 164 21.17 7.93 -10.72
CA HIS A 164 21.76 7.77 -12.04
C HIS A 164 22.24 9.11 -12.63
N ASP A 165 22.95 9.00 -13.75
CA ASP A 165 23.46 10.12 -14.55
C ASP A 165 22.28 11.01 -14.99
N PRO A 166 22.29 12.32 -14.66
CA PRO A 166 21.19 13.22 -14.96
C PRO A 166 21.01 13.51 -16.45
N ASP A 167 22.00 13.19 -17.30
CA ASP A 167 21.93 13.41 -18.75
C ASP A 167 21.24 12.24 -19.49
N LEU A 168 20.91 11.15 -18.80
CA LEU A 168 20.16 10.02 -19.38
C LEU A 168 18.65 10.29 -19.33
N ASP A 169 17.97 10.19 -20.47
CA ASP A 169 16.51 10.30 -20.57
C ASP A 169 15.84 8.91 -20.73
N ALA A 170 14.81 8.66 -19.93
CA ALA A 170 14.11 7.37 -19.90
C ALA A 170 13.32 7.05 -21.17
N LEU A 171 12.92 8.08 -21.93
CA LEU A 171 12.05 7.92 -23.09
C LEU A 171 12.81 7.74 -24.40
N SER A 172 14.06 8.19 -24.44
CA SER A 172 14.86 8.24 -25.67
C SER A 172 16.20 7.53 -25.59
N MET A 173 16.75 7.29 -24.39
CA MET A 173 18.11 6.77 -24.23
C MET A 173 18.14 5.47 -23.44
N ASP A 174 17.69 5.47 -22.20
CA ASP A 174 17.71 4.29 -21.31
C ASP A 174 16.47 4.26 -20.41
N SER A 175 15.52 3.37 -20.73
CA SER A 175 14.26 3.22 -20.01
C SER A 175 14.38 2.77 -18.56
N ILE A 176 15.55 2.29 -18.14
CA ILE A 176 15.78 1.76 -16.79
C ILE A 176 16.57 2.75 -15.94
N ASN A 177 17.63 3.35 -16.50
CA ASN A 177 18.54 4.22 -15.74
C ASN A 177 18.39 5.71 -16.09
N GLY A 178 17.45 6.06 -16.97
CA GLY A 178 17.20 7.44 -17.38
C GLY A 178 16.19 8.14 -16.48
N GLN A 179 16.24 9.47 -16.48
CA GLN A 179 15.26 10.32 -15.83
C GLN A 179 13.90 10.23 -16.52
N LEU A 180 12.85 10.00 -15.73
CA LEU A 180 11.49 10.07 -16.22
C LEU A 180 11.02 11.53 -16.23
N PHE A 181 10.97 12.16 -17.41
CA PHE A 181 10.57 13.56 -17.57
C PHE A 181 11.40 14.55 -16.72
N GLY A 182 12.68 14.27 -16.49
CA GLY A 182 13.56 15.11 -15.66
C GLY A 182 13.41 14.91 -14.14
N LEU A 183 12.68 13.88 -13.71
CA LEU A 183 12.63 13.45 -12.32
C LEU A 183 13.93 12.71 -11.99
N ASN A 184 14.53 13.06 -10.85
CA ASN A 184 15.83 12.54 -10.44
C ASN A 184 15.74 11.03 -10.15
N ASP A 185 16.25 10.22 -11.08
CA ASP A 185 16.15 8.76 -11.05
C ASP A 185 17.09 8.14 -10.02
N ILE A 186 16.52 7.36 -9.10
CA ILE A 186 17.25 6.75 -7.99
C ILE A 186 17.96 5.50 -8.51
N ALA A 187 19.25 5.38 -8.24
CA ALA A 187 20.03 4.22 -8.62
C ALA A 187 19.87 3.13 -7.56
N GLN A 188 18.88 2.25 -7.72
CA GLN A 188 18.52 1.26 -6.69
C GLN A 188 19.58 0.15 -6.52
N GLU A 189 20.50 0.02 -7.46
CA GLU A 189 21.66 -0.87 -7.40
C GLU A 189 22.82 -0.28 -6.58
N LYS A 190 22.82 1.04 -6.34
CA LYS A 190 23.79 1.69 -5.46
C LYS A 190 23.37 1.51 -4.00
N ASN A 191 24.37 1.36 -3.13
CA ASN A 191 24.14 1.13 -1.71
C ASN A 191 25.16 1.88 -0.86
N HIS A 192 25.03 3.20 -0.83
CA HIS A 192 25.89 4.04 -0.02
C HIS A 192 25.41 4.06 1.44
N GLN A 193 26.26 3.57 2.35
CA GLN A 193 25.90 3.40 3.76
C GLN A 193 26.29 4.63 4.58
N PHE A 194 25.39 5.62 4.62
CA PHE A 194 25.55 6.82 5.44
C PHE A 194 24.65 6.82 6.67
N ILE A 195 25.12 7.51 7.70
CA ILE A 195 24.44 7.73 8.97
C ILE A 195 23.68 9.05 8.90
N ARG A 196 22.37 9.02 9.14
CA ARG A 196 21.57 10.23 9.37
C ARG A 196 21.81 10.81 10.77
N GLN A 197 22.12 9.96 11.75
CA GLN A 197 22.40 10.24 13.17
C GLN A 197 23.06 9.03 13.88
N PRO A 198 24.04 9.20 14.79
CA PRO A 198 24.31 10.41 15.56
C PRO A 198 25.36 11.40 15.00
N VAL A 199 24.95 12.66 15.11
CA VAL A 199 25.53 14.04 15.19
C VAL A 199 27.01 14.32 15.49
N ASP A 200 27.94 13.36 15.53
CA ASP A 200 29.36 13.79 15.58
C ASP A 200 29.69 14.44 14.23
N ALA A 201 29.87 15.76 14.23
CA ALA A 201 30.15 16.56 13.03
C ALA A 201 31.41 16.08 12.28
N THR A 202 32.25 15.26 12.92
CA THR A 202 33.46 14.67 12.35
C THR A 202 33.31 13.22 11.89
N ASP A 203 32.14 12.57 12.07
CA ASP A 203 31.93 11.19 11.57
C ASP A 203 31.97 11.19 10.02
N PRO A 204 32.95 10.49 9.40
CA PRO A 204 33.08 10.45 7.95
C PRO A 204 31.92 9.73 7.23
N ARG A 205 31.03 9.08 7.98
CA ARG A 205 29.82 8.43 7.46
C ARG A 205 28.59 9.32 7.57
N ASN A 206 28.71 10.55 8.02
CA ASN A 206 27.60 11.50 7.91
C ASN A 206 27.24 11.69 6.44
N ILE A 207 25.95 11.89 6.17
CA ILE A 207 25.52 12.34 4.85
C ILE A 207 26.22 13.69 4.58
N PRO A 208 26.99 13.82 3.49
CA PRO A 208 27.64 15.07 3.14
C PRO A 208 26.61 16.19 3.01
N SER A 209 26.92 17.35 3.60
CA SER A 209 26.08 18.55 3.50
C SER A 209 26.04 19.12 2.10
#